data_AF-A0A523AXS6-F1
#
_entry.id   AF-A0A523AXS6-F1
#
_cell.length_a   1.000
_cell.length_b   1.000
_cell.length_c   1.000
_cell.angle_alpha   90.00
_cell.angle_beta   90.00
_cell.angle_gamma   90.00
#
_symmetry.space_group_name_H-M   'P 1'
#
loop_
_entity.id
_entity.type
_entity.pdbx_description
1 polymer ?
#
loop_
_entity_poly.entity_id
_entity_poly.type
_entity_poly.pdbx_seq_one_letter_code
_entity_poly.pdbx_strand_id
1 'polypeptide(L)'
;MPLLESVSSIPTCRTSIILPGRPGYLEVAGQSLWEGREREMGMDPWGRFREEVAGALEEGLRSLGLEPPREVRETLSQPPGPELGDLSSTVCLELSRKLGRPPQEIAEEVAGRVRCGGLLERVEAVRGYLNFFLHLPSFSSLTLREIERRGEG
;
A
#
# COMPACT_ATOMS: atom_id res chain seq x y z
N MET A 1 -13.77 25.27 48.52
CA MET A 1 -13.20 25.09 47.17
C MET A 1 -13.34 23.63 46.77
N PRO A 2 -13.59 23.34 45.49
CA PRO A 2 -14.50 22.29 45.00
C PRO A 2 -13.69 21.01 44.59
N LEU A 3 -14.16 19.85 44.10
CA LEU A 3 -15.32 19.40 43.31
C LEU A 3 -15.56 17.88 43.50
N LEU A 4 -16.83 17.49 43.42
CA LEU A 4 -17.46 16.27 42.88
C LEU A 4 -17.08 14.85 43.34
N GLU A 5 -18.08 14.27 44.01
CA GLU A 5 -18.47 12.86 44.08
C GLU A 5 -18.84 12.28 42.70
N SER A 6 -18.72 10.96 42.51
CA SER A 6 -19.90 10.07 42.37
C SER A 6 -19.52 8.63 42.03
N VAL A 7 -20.12 7.72 42.80
CA VAL A 7 -20.09 6.26 42.70
C VAL A 7 -21.29 5.83 41.85
N SER A 8 -21.12 4.89 40.92
CA SER A 8 -22.23 4.09 40.35
C SER A 8 -21.61 2.87 39.66
N SER A 9 -21.61 1.70 40.30
CA SER A 9 -22.66 0.69 40.24
C SER A 9 -22.26 -0.44 39.28
N ILE A 10 -21.77 -1.54 39.86
CA ILE A 10 -21.63 -2.85 39.22
C ILE A 10 -22.39 -3.81 40.14
N PRO A 11 -23.49 -4.43 39.70
CA PRO A 11 -23.43 -5.84 39.28
C PRO A 11 -24.46 -6.14 38.15
N THR A 12 -24.57 -7.30 37.48
CA THR A 12 -24.55 -8.71 37.91
C THR A 12 -24.62 -9.62 36.66
N CYS A 13 -24.12 -10.86 36.81
CA CYS A 13 -24.58 -12.13 36.20
C CYS A 13 -24.40 -12.36 34.68
N ARG A 14 -23.53 -13.30 34.25
CA ARG A 14 -23.63 -14.78 34.27
C ARG A 14 -24.50 -15.32 33.13
N THR A 15 -23.89 -15.98 32.16
CA THR A 15 -24.23 -17.35 31.70
C THR A 15 -23.30 -17.77 30.56
N SER A 16 -22.60 -18.88 30.76
CA SER A 16 -21.93 -19.64 29.70
C SER A 16 -22.97 -20.31 28.82
N ILE A 17 -22.88 -20.17 27.50
CA ILE A 17 -23.45 -21.12 26.55
C ILE A 17 -22.32 -21.51 25.60
N ILE A 18 -21.79 -22.71 25.79
CA ILE A 18 -21.15 -23.46 24.72
C ILE A 18 -22.30 -24.14 23.97
N LEU A 19 -22.45 -23.86 22.67
CA LEU A 19 -23.15 -24.76 21.76
C LEU A 19 -22.29 -25.03 20.51
N PRO A 20 -22.25 -26.29 20.05
CA PRO A 20 -21.48 -26.72 18.90
C PRO A 20 -22.25 -26.51 17.60
N GLY A 21 -21.54 -26.28 16.50
CA GLY A 21 -22.11 -26.38 15.15
C GLY A 21 -21.70 -25.26 14.19
N ARG A 22 -20.83 -25.60 13.23
CA ARG A 22 -20.86 -24.99 11.87
C ARG A 22 -22.03 -25.61 11.09
N PRO A 23 -22.45 -25.12 9.90
CA PRO A 23 -22.00 -23.95 9.14
C PRO A 23 -23.15 -23.00 8.75
N GLY A 24 -22.88 -21.71 8.62
CA GLY A 24 -23.87 -20.75 8.11
C GLY A 24 -23.16 -19.61 7.40
N TYR A 25 -23.03 -19.71 6.08
CA TYR A 25 -22.78 -18.55 5.24
C TYR A 25 -24.00 -17.64 5.35
N LEU A 26 -23.81 -16.44 5.90
CA LEU A 26 -24.75 -15.34 5.74
C LEU A 26 -23.93 -14.08 5.46
N GLU A 27 -23.93 -13.67 4.20
CA GLU A 27 -23.47 -12.34 3.77
C GLU A 27 -24.28 -11.28 4.49
N VAL A 28 -23.62 -10.35 5.18
CA VAL A 28 -23.97 -8.92 5.12
C VAL A 28 -22.82 -8.06 5.64
N ALA A 29 -22.36 -7.20 4.74
CA ALA A 29 -21.82 -5.85 4.93
C ALA A 29 -21.08 -5.53 6.25
N GLY A 30 -19.77 -5.28 6.14
CA GLY A 30 -19.04 -4.62 7.20
C GLY A 30 -17.54 -4.77 7.04
N GLN A 31 -16.95 -3.94 6.17
CA GLN A 31 -15.52 -3.64 6.21
C GLN A 31 -15.18 -3.07 7.60
N SER A 32 -14.77 -3.93 8.55
CA SER A 32 -14.17 -3.47 9.82
C SER A 32 -13.48 -4.59 10.63
N LEU A 33 -13.17 -5.73 10.01
CA LEU A 33 -12.46 -6.84 10.69
C LEU A 33 -11.18 -7.29 9.97
N TRP A 34 -10.79 -6.60 8.89
CA TRP A 34 -9.56 -6.87 8.14
C TRP A 34 -8.43 -5.89 8.47
N GLU A 35 -8.75 -4.68 8.94
CA GLU A 35 -7.76 -3.61 9.18
C GLU A 35 -6.91 -3.82 10.44
N GLY A 36 -7.28 -4.76 11.31
CA GLY A 36 -6.63 -4.98 12.61
C GLY A 36 -5.67 -6.18 12.68
N ARG A 37 -5.53 -6.98 11.60
CA ARG A 37 -4.80 -8.27 11.67
C ARG A 37 -3.48 -8.32 10.90
N GLU A 38 -3.12 -7.26 10.18
CA GLU A 38 -1.92 -7.26 9.32
C GLU A 38 -0.63 -6.89 10.06
N ARG A 39 -0.69 -6.34 11.28
CA ARG A 39 0.52 -5.84 11.98
C ARG A 39 1.34 -6.90 12.72
N GLU A 40 0.96 -8.18 12.69
CA GLU A 40 1.67 -9.24 13.42
C GLU A 40 2.19 -10.41 12.57
N MET A 41 2.19 -10.28 11.25
CA MET A 41 2.79 -11.30 10.37
C MET A 41 4.03 -10.73 9.70
N GLY A 42 5.09 -11.54 9.57
CA GLY A 42 6.38 -11.11 9.03
C GLY A 42 6.33 -10.54 7.61
N MET A 43 7.52 -10.23 7.08
CA MET A 43 7.75 -9.49 5.83
C MET A 43 6.67 -9.74 4.76
N ASP A 44 5.86 -8.72 4.45
CA ASP A 44 4.96 -8.72 3.28
C ASP A 44 5.77 -8.37 2.03
N PRO A 45 5.97 -9.32 1.09
CA PRO A 45 6.69 -9.07 -0.16
C PRO A 45 6.11 -7.90 -0.94
N TRP A 46 4.77 -7.80 -0.97
CA TRP A 46 4.06 -6.79 -1.75
C TRP A 46 4.20 -5.40 -1.13
N GLY A 47 4.04 -5.29 0.19
CA GLY A 47 4.29 -4.07 0.95
C GLY A 47 5.73 -3.57 0.77
N ARG A 48 6.72 -4.47 0.75
CA ARG A 48 8.11 -4.10 0.47
C ARG A 48 8.29 -3.53 -0.94
N PHE A 49 7.67 -4.14 -1.95
CA PHE A 49 7.69 -3.60 -3.31
C PHE A 49 7.04 -2.22 -3.40
N ARG A 50 5.86 -2.03 -2.78
CA ARG A 50 5.18 -0.72 -2.72
C ARG A 50 6.05 0.35 -2.06
N GLU A 51 6.74 0.00 -0.97
CA GLU A 51 7.63 0.90 -0.24
C GLU A 51 8.85 1.29 -1.09
N GLU A 52 9.45 0.31 -1.77
CA GLU A 52 10.60 0.52 -2.65
C GLU A 52 10.25 1.44 -3.83
N VAL A 53 9.08 1.23 -4.44
CA VAL A 53 8.56 2.11 -5.49
C VAL A 53 8.28 3.52 -4.97
N ALA A 54 7.65 3.65 -3.80
CA ALA A 54 7.36 4.95 -3.20
C ALA A 54 8.65 5.72 -2.90
N GLY A 55 9.65 5.07 -2.32
CA GLY A 55 10.95 5.67 -2.04
C GLY A 55 11.70 6.11 -3.30
N ALA A 56 11.72 5.26 -4.33
CA ALA A 56 12.35 5.59 -5.61
C ALA A 56 11.66 6.77 -6.31
N LEU A 57 10.33 6.84 -6.25
CA LEU A 57 9.54 7.94 -6.80
C LEU A 57 9.74 9.24 -6.02
N GLU A 58 9.76 9.20 -4.69
CA GLU A 58 10.06 10.36 -3.84
C GLU A 58 11.46 10.92 -4.12
N GLU A 59 12.47 10.05 -4.25
CA GLU A 59 13.82 10.48 -4.61
C GLU A 59 13.84 11.12 -6.02
N GLY A 60 13.17 10.50 -6.99
CA GLY A 60 13.03 11.03 -8.35
C GLY A 60 12.41 12.44 -8.37
N LEU A 61 11.28 12.63 -7.68
CA LEU A 61 10.60 13.92 -7.54
C LEU A 61 11.48 14.96 -6.84
N ARG A 62 12.12 14.58 -5.73
CA ARG A 62 13.03 15.47 -4.97
C ARG A 62 14.21 15.93 -5.83
N SER A 63 14.75 15.05 -6.68
CA SER A 63 15.88 15.39 -7.56
C SER A 63 15.54 16.44 -8.62
N LEU A 64 14.25 16.59 -8.94
CA LEU A 64 13.72 17.60 -9.86
C LEU A 64 13.18 18.84 -9.13
N GLY A 65 13.21 18.86 -7.80
CA GLY A 65 12.60 19.93 -7.00
C GLY A 65 11.07 19.95 -7.08
N LEU A 66 10.45 18.80 -7.38
CA LEU A 66 9.00 18.66 -7.46
C LEU A 66 8.43 18.18 -6.13
N GLU A 67 7.47 18.93 -5.58
CA GLU A 67 6.75 18.54 -4.37
C GLU A 67 5.42 17.86 -4.75
N PRO A 68 5.23 16.58 -4.39
CA PRO A 68 3.98 15.89 -4.66
C PRO A 68 2.82 16.55 -3.89
N PRO A 69 1.60 16.57 -4.46
CA PRO A 69 0.44 17.22 -3.85
C PRO A 69 -0.12 16.47 -2.62
N ARG A 70 0.18 15.17 -2.49
CA ARG A 70 -0.10 14.32 -1.33
C ARG A 70 1.00 13.27 -1.18
N GLU A 71 0.89 12.41 -0.17
CA GLU A 71 1.86 11.34 0.04
C GLU A 71 1.96 10.44 -1.19
N VAL A 72 3.19 10.12 -1.60
CA VAL A 72 3.45 9.33 -2.82
C VAL A 72 2.79 7.95 -2.72
N ARG A 73 2.76 7.35 -1.52
CA ARG A 73 2.14 6.05 -1.25
C ARG A 73 0.65 6.01 -1.63
N GLU A 74 -0.05 7.11 -1.42
CA GLU A 74 -1.47 7.25 -1.74
C GLU A 74 -1.74 7.49 -3.23
N THR A 75 -0.70 7.84 -3.99
CA THR A 75 -0.80 7.96 -5.45
C THR A 75 -0.63 6.61 -6.16
N LEU A 76 -0.11 5.59 -5.46
CA LEU A 76 0.15 4.26 -6.01
C LEU A 76 -1.10 3.39 -6.02
N SER A 77 -1.50 2.96 -7.20
CA SER A 77 -2.65 2.10 -7.46
C SER A 77 -2.30 0.97 -8.44
N GLN A 78 -3.22 0.02 -8.60
CA GLN A 78 -3.08 -1.04 -9.59
C GLN A 78 -3.43 -0.49 -10.98
N PRO A 79 -2.60 -0.74 -12.01
CA PRO A 79 -2.92 -0.32 -13.37
C PRO A 79 -4.12 -1.10 -13.94
N PRO A 80 -4.79 -0.57 -14.99
CA PRO A 80 -5.96 -1.21 -15.60
C PRO A 80 -5.63 -2.47 -16.42
N GLY A 81 -4.36 -2.72 -16.71
CA GLY A 81 -3.90 -3.87 -17.48
C GLY A 81 -2.46 -4.25 -17.12
N PRO A 82 -2.08 -5.53 -17.25
CA PRO A 82 -0.75 -6.03 -16.90
C PRO A 82 0.36 -5.47 -17.79
N GLU A 83 0.04 -5.00 -19.00
CA GLU A 83 0.99 -4.36 -19.90
C GLU A 83 1.50 -3.00 -19.36
N LEU A 84 0.79 -2.41 -18.41
CA LEU A 84 1.16 -1.17 -17.72
C LEU A 84 1.85 -1.42 -16.37
N GLY A 85 2.36 -2.65 -16.16
CA GLY A 85 3.13 -3.02 -14.97
C GLY A 85 2.27 -3.49 -13.80
N ASP A 86 2.88 -3.46 -12.61
CA ASP A 86 2.31 -3.99 -11.37
C ASP A 86 1.74 -2.88 -10.48
N LEU A 87 2.34 -1.69 -10.56
CA LEU A 87 1.88 -0.47 -9.89
C LEU A 87 1.88 0.70 -10.84
N SER A 88 0.98 1.65 -10.61
CA SER A 88 0.91 2.90 -11.35
C SER A 88 0.76 4.08 -10.39
N SER A 89 1.32 5.24 -10.74
CA SER A 89 1.16 6.48 -9.99
C SER A 89 0.52 7.58 -10.83
N THR A 90 -0.45 8.27 -10.22
CA THR A 90 -1.11 9.46 -10.78
C THR A 90 -0.44 10.78 -10.41
N VAL A 91 0.70 10.75 -9.70
CA VAL A 91 1.32 11.96 -9.14
C VAL A 91 1.59 13.02 -10.22
N CYS A 92 2.02 12.60 -11.41
CA CYS A 92 2.33 13.49 -12.52
C CYS A 92 1.09 14.18 -13.11
N LEU A 93 -0.09 13.54 -13.10
CA LEU A 93 -1.36 14.17 -13.53
C LEU A 93 -1.79 15.30 -12.60
N GLU A 94 -1.44 15.20 -11.32
CA GLU A 94 -1.82 16.20 -10.34
C GLU A 94 -0.80 17.34 -10.31
N LEU A 95 0.48 17.01 -10.43
CA LEU A 95 1.56 17.98 -10.64
C LEU A 95 1.35 18.79 -11.92
N SER A 96 0.87 18.18 -12.99
CA SER A 96 0.60 18.87 -14.26
C SER A 96 -0.41 20.00 -14.08
N ARG A 97 -1.45 19.77 -13.28
CA ARG A 97 -2.47 20.78 -12.96
C ARG A 97 -1.90 21.93 -12.12
N LYS A 98 -0.96 21.64 -11.22
CA LYS A 98 -0.30 22.64 -10.36
C LYS A 98 0.73 23.49 -11.11
N LEU A 99 1.51 22.85 -11.99
CA LEU A 99 2.62 23.47 -12.72
C LEU A 99 2.22 24.05 -14.08
N GLY A 100 1.04 23.69 -14.60
CA GLY A 100 0.59 24.08 -15.94
C GLY A 100 1.40 23.44 -17.08
N ARG A 101 2.07 22.32 -16.80
CA ARG A 101 2.91 21.58 -17.77
C ARG A 101 2.18 20.34 -18.30
N PRO A 102 2.53 19.80 -19.48
CA PRO A 102 1.96 18.53 -19.94
C PRO A 102 2.30 17.38 -18.98
N PRO A 103 1.32 16.52 -18.60
CA PRO A 103 1.55 15.44 -17.65
C PRO A 103 2.53 14.38 -18.17
N GLN A 104 2.56 14.14 -19.48
CA GLN A 104 3.49 13.21 -20.10
C GLN A 104 4.95 13.67 -19.97
N GLU A 105 5.23 14.96 -20.16
CA GLU A 105 6.57 15.51 -20.00
C GLU A 105 7.08 15.36 -18.56
N ILE A 106 6.22 15.66 -17.57
CA ILE A 106 6.58 15.47 -16.15
C ILE A 106 6.84 13.98 -15.87
N ALA A 107 6.00 13.08 -16.39
CA ALA A 107 6.17 11.65 -16.18
C ALA A 107 7.49 11.15 -16.79
N GLU A 108 7.85 11.57 -18.00
CA GLU A 108 9.11 11.20 -18.64
C GLU A 108 10.33 11.73 -17.88
N GLU A 109 10.28 12.98 -17.42
CA GLU A 109 11.34 13.57 -16.59
C GLU A 109 11.54 12.79 -15.29
N VAL A 110 10.45 12.47 -14.59
CA VAL A 110 10.49 11.73 -13.33
C VAL A 110 10.98 10.30 -13.58
N ALA A 111 10.47 9.61 -14.59
CA ALA A 111 10.91 8.27 -14.96
C ALA A 111 12.42 8.22 -15.24
N GLY A 112 12.97 9.25 -15.89
CA GLY A 112 14.42 9.37 -16.13
C GLY A 112 15.27 9.61 -14.89
N ARG A 113 14.66 9.96 -13.75
CA ARG A 113 15.36 10.17 -12.45
C ARG A 113 15.14 9.05 -11.44
N VAL A 114 14.09 8.27 -11.60
CA VAL A 114 13.80 7.11 -10.76
C VAL A 114 14.89 6.06 -10.96
N ARG A 115 15.54 5.67 -9.86
CA ARG A 115 16.53 4.60 -9.87
C ARG A 115 15.84 3.27 -9.64
N CYS A 116 15.97 2.37 -10.60
CA CYS A 116 15.47 0.99 -10.50
C CYS A 116 16.52 0.10 -9.82
N GLY A 117 16.06 -0.89 -9.06
CA GLY A 117 16.89 -1.79 -8.28
C GLY A 117 16.05 -2.72 -7.42
N GLY A 118 16.67 -3.75 -6.82
CA GLY A 118 16.02 -4.65 -5.86
C GLY A 118 14.79 -5.38 -6.41
N LEU A 119 13.60 -4.89 -6.04
CA LEU A 119 12.30 -5.39 -6.49
C LEU A 119 11.70 -4.59 -7.66
N LEU A 120 12.20 -3.39 -7.94
CA LEU A 120 11.77 -2.54 -9.05
C LEU A 120 12.69 -2.79 -10.27
N GLU A 121 12.13 -3.38 -11.32
CA GLU A 121 12.85 -3.68 -12.55
C GLU A 121 13.00 -2.45 -13.44
N ARG A 122 11.88 -1.78 -13.71
CA ARG A 122 11.82 -0.61 -14.59
C ARG A 122 10.61 0.27 -14.29
N VAL A 123 10.67 1.50 -14.81
CA VAL A 123 9.57 2.46 -14.80
C VAL A 123 9.32 2.98 -16.22
N GLU A 124 8.06 3.16 -16.58
CA GLU A 124 7.65 3.69 -17.88
C GLU A 124 6.63 4.81 -17.72
N ALA A 125 6.77 5.86 -18.53
CA ALA A 125 5.85 6.99 -18.56
C ALA A 125 4.84 6.82 -19.71
N VAL A 126 3.57 6.57 -19.39
CA VAL A 126 2.53 6.34 -20.40
C VAL A 126 1.29 7.17 -20.09
N ARG A 127 0.93 8.08 -21.01
CA ARG A 127 -0.26 8.97 -20.89
C ARG A 127 -0.27 9.79 -19.59
N GLY A 128 0.90 10.18 -19.11
CA GLY A 128 1.08 10.92 -17.85
C GLY A 128 1.13 10.05 -16.59
N TYR A 129 0.92 8.74 -16.69
CA TYR A 129 1.08 7.82 -15.57
C TYR A 129 2.52 7.34 -15.49
N LEU A 130 3.00 7.11 -14.27
CA LEU A 130 4.24 6.38 -14.03
C LEU A 130 3.89 4.94 -13.70
N ASN A 131 4.30 4.03 -14.56
CA ASN A 131 4.04 2.61 -14.47
C ASN A 131 5.30 1.89 -14.02
N PHE A 132 5.20 1.06 -12.99
CA PHE A 132 6.31 0.38 -12.34
C PHE A 132 6.19 -1.12 -12.54
N PHE A 133 7.31 -1.74 -12.92
CA PHE A 133 7.39 -3.15 -13.23
C PHE A 133 8.23 -3.86 -12.18
N LEU A 134 7.70 -4.95 -11.66
CA LEU A 134 8.31 -5.74 -10.60
C LEU A 134 9.34 -6.71 -11.17
N HIS A 135 10.50 -6.80 -10.53
CA HIS A 135 11.52 -7.79 -10.89
C HIS A 135 11.12 -9.16 -10.36
N LEU A 136 10.37 -9.89 -11.19
CA LEU A 136 9.74 -11.17 -10.83
C LEU A 136 10.71 -12.20 -10.20
N PRO A 137 11.97 -12.36 -10.66
CA PRO A 137 12.92 -13.26 -10.03
C PRO A 137 13.28 -12.87 -8.58
N SER A 138 13.47 -11.58 -8.31
CA SER A 138 13.77 -11.10 -6.94
C SER A 138 12.56 -11.30 -6.03
N PHE A 139 11.38 -10.96 -6.52
CA PHE A 139 10.14 -11.03 -5.75
C PHE A 139 9.70 -12.47 -5.46
N SER A 140 9.79 -13.36 -6.45
CA SER A 140 9.48 -14.79 -6.25
C SER A 140 10.40 -15.43 -5.23
N SER A 141 11.71 -15.17 -5.31
CA SER A 141 12.69 -15.63 -4.33
C SER A 141 12.39 -15.12 -2.92
N LEU A 142 11.97 -13.86 -2.81
CA LEU A 142 11.61 -13.25 -1.52
C LEU A 142 10.32 -13.86 -0.95
N THR A 143 9.31 -14.07 -1.79
CA THR A 143 8.03 -14.67 -1.40
C THR A 143 8.20 -16.13 -0.96
N LEU A 144 8.97 -16.94 -1.71
CA LEU A 144 9.23 -18.34 -1.36
C LEU A 144 9.92 -18.47 0.00
N ARG A 145 10.95 -17.65 0.25
CA ARG A 145 11.63 -17.61 1.56
C ARG A 145 10.68 -17.28 2.71
N GLU A 146 9.74 -16.38 2.48
CA GLU A 146 8.76 -16.01 3.49
C GLU A 146 7.76 -17.14 3.76
N ILE A 147 7.35 -17.89 2.72
CA ILE A 147 6.49 -19.07 2.87
C ILE A 147 7.23 -20.17 3.63
N GLU A 148 8.48 -20.47 3.28
CA GLU A 148 9.33 -21.45 4.00
C GLU A 148 9.44 -21.09 5.48
N ARG A 149 9.70 -19.80 5.79
CA ARG A 149 9.79 -19.31 7.17
C ARG A 149 8.49 -19.47 7.96
N ARG A 150 7.34 -19.39 7.30
CA ARG A 150 6.00 -19.56 7.92
C ARG A 150 5.55 -21.03 7.95
N GLY A 151 6.18 -21.90 7.16
CA GLY A 151 5.77 -23.27 6.89
C GLY A 151 6.44 -24.35 7.76
N GLU A 152 7.19 -23.99 8.79
CA GLU A 152 7.61 -24.94 9.84
C GLU A 152 6.60 -24.87 11.00
N GLY A 153 5.54 -25.69 10.89
CA GLY A 153 4.52 -25.89 11.93
C GLY A 153 3.79 -27.20 11.75
#